data_AF-A0A5C7J9I2-F1
#
_entry.id   AF-A0A5C7J9I2-F1
#
_cell.length_a   1.000
_cell.length_b   1.000
_cell.length_c   1.000
_cell.angle_alpha   90.00
_cell.angle_beta   90.00
_cell.angle_gamma   90.00
#
_symmetry.space_group_name_H-M   'P 1'
#
loop_
_entity.id
_entity.type
_entity.pdbx_description
1 polymer ?
#
loop_
_entity_poly.entity_id
_entity_poly.type
_entity_poly.pdbx_seq_one_letter_code
_entity_poly.pdbx_strand_id
1 'polypeptide(L)'
;MSFINLSNDNGLVGPGTSHQPWRGEDGTGYVRLSDSWDAAEQVTKIAMLRWDTDTLSWVKFSGDSSGIAADVTVLNWPASLTGAAINTSYVSGTITVGTSEIEAKVGGSALTGRQLLSIENQTGADIFYGPTGVTTSTGHTIAARQEIFLSVGPSIGVFLIKASGSGTVRIQEYA
;
A
#
# COMPACT_ATOMS: atom_id res chain seq x y z
N MET A 1 8.09 -21.77 12.19
CA MET A 1 8.59 -20.39 12.13
C MET A 1 7.36 -19.51 12.25
N SER A 2 7.16 -18.91 13.42
CA SER A 2 5.92 -18.22 13.78
C SER A 2 6.14 -16.73 13.56
N PHE A 3 5.42 -16.12 12.61
CA PHE A 3 5.42 -14.67 12.45
C PHE A 3 4.38 -14.10 13.40
N ILE A 4 4.82 -13.29 14.37
CA ILE A 4 3.91 -12.60 15.30
C ILE A 4 3.48 -11.29 14.64
N ASN A 5 2.18 -11.18 14.39
CA ASN A 5 1.53 -9.95 13.99
C ASN A 5 1.47 -9.03 15.21
N LEU A 6 2.22 -7.93 15.20
CA LEU A 6 2.10 -6.87 16.19
C LEU A 6 0.86 -6.04 15.85
N SER A 7 -0.33 -6.61 16.10
CA SER A 7 -1.56 -5.83 16.01
C SER A 7 -1.57 -4.80 17.15
N ASN A 8 -1.56 -3.56 16.70
CA ASN A 8 -1.87 -2.33 17.40
C ASN A 8 -3.31 -2.34 17.93
N ASP A 9 -3.57 -3.17 18.93
CA ASP A 9 -4.75 -3.06 19.78
C ASP A 9 -4.53 -1.92 20.79
N ASN A 10 -4.79 -0.70 20.34
CA ASN A 10 -5.51 0.36 21.07
C ASN A 10 -5.30 1.68 20.34
N GLY A 11 -6.42 2.33 19.99
CA GLY A 11 -6.48 3.49 19.14
C GLY A 11 -5.49 4.61 19.50
N LEU A 12 -4.95 5.21 18.44
CA LEU A 12 -4.33 6.55 18.37
C LEU A 12 -3.81 7.06 19.72
N VAL A 13 -2.63 6.58 20.09
CA VAL A 13 -1.87 7.12 21.21
C VAL A 13 -0.83 8.07 20.63
N GLY A 14 -0.90 9.34 21.01
CA GLY A 14 0.00 10.40 20.54
C GLY A 14 1.49 10.17 20.86
N PRO A 15 2.38 11.10 20.47
CA PRO A 15 3.82 10.95 20.60
C PRO A 15 4.22 10.67 22.06
N GLY A 16 4.74 9.46 22.33
CA GLY A 16 5.16 9.03 23.66
C GLY A 16 4.66 7.66 24.12
N THR A 17 4.45 6.70 23.22
CA THR A 17 3.99 5.35 23.58
C THR A 17 5.06 4.56 24.33
N SER A 18 4.81 4.28 25.61
CA SER A 18 5.50 3.23 26.34
C SER A 18 4.87 1.88 26.02
N HIS A 19 5.56 1.04 25.26
CA HIS A 19 5.17 -0.36 25.12
C HIS A 19 5.37 -1.09 26.45
N GLN A 20 4.39 -1.92 26.83
CA GLN A 20 4.45 -2.77 28.02
C GLN A 20 5.70 -3.66 27.92
N PRO A 21 6.51 -3.75 28.98
CA PRO A 21 7.76 -4.49 28.94
C PRO A 21 7.46 -5.99 28.86
N TRP A 22 7.98 -6.67 27.83
CA TRP A 22 7.84 -8.12 27.71
C TRP A 22 8.71 -8.80 28.77
N ARG A 23 8.16 -9.75 29.52
CA ARG A 23 8.94 -10.65 30.39
C ARG A 23 9.30 -11.91 29.61
N GLY A 24 10.59 -12.22 29.55
CA GLY A 24 11.03 -13.56 29.18
C GLY A 24 10.43 -14.62 30.09
N GLU A 25 10.13 -15.80 29.52
CA GLU A 25 9.61 -16.97 30.26
C GLU A 25 10.58 -17.45 31.35
N ASP A 26 11.87 -17.10 31.24
CA ASP A 26 12.92 -17.34 32.22
C ASP A 26 12.96 -16.31 33.37
N GLY A 27 12.11 -15.28 33.31
CA GLY A 27 12.10 -14.18 34.27
C GLY A 27 13.31 -13.24 34.18
N THR A 28 14.20 -13.45 33.20
CA THR A 28 15.41 -12.64 33.02
C THR A 28 15.29 -11.78 31.78
N GLY A 29 15.02 -10.50 32.02
CA GLY A 29 15.11 -9.46 31.00
C GLY A 29 13.76 -8.91 30.61
N TYR A 30 13.65 -7.59 30.71
CA TYR A 30 12.60 -6.85 30.03
C TYR A 30 13.17 -6.22 28.79
N VAL A 31 12.49 -6.38 27.65
CA VAL A 31 12.83 -5.71 26.40
C VAL A 31 11.71 -4.72 26.07
N ARG A 32 12.10 -3.48 25.76
CA ARG A 32 11.20 -2.44 25.27
C ARG A 32 11.68 -1.94 23.91
N LEU A 33 10.73 -1.75 22.99
CA LEU A 33 10.96 -0.94 21.80
C LEU A 33 10.62 0.52 22.13
N SER A 34 11.51 1.42 21.73
CA SER A 34 11.29 2.86 21.78
C SER A 34 11.50 3.44 20.40
N ASP A 35 10.60 4.31 19.99
CA ASP A 35 10.62 5.01 18.72
C ASP A 35 10.81 6.52 18.92
N SER A 36 11.11 7.24 17.85
CA SER A 36 11.19 8.70 17.82
C SER A 36 10.61 9.21 16.51
N TRP A 37 9.81 10.26 16.60
CA TRP A 37 9.03 10.80 15.48
C TRP A 37 9.53 12.19 15.10
N ASP A 38 9.50 12.55 13.82
CA ASP A 38 9.77 13.91 13.35
C ASP A 38 8.50 14.78 13.31
N ALA A 39 8.64 16.04 12.90
CA ALA A 39 7.53 16.99 12.80
C ALA A 39 6.49 16.62 11.71
N ALA A 40 6.80 15.67 10.84
CA ALA A 40 5.91 15.15 9.81
C ALA A 40 5.26 13.80 10.23
N GLU A 41 5.37 13.44 11.52
CA GLU A 41 4.88 12.19 12.07
C GLU A 41 5.51 10.95 11.42
N GLN A 42 6.79 11.04 11.01
CA GLN A 42 7.54 9.89 10.52
C GLN A 42 8.46 9.32 11.61
N VAL A 43 8.52 8.00 11.73
CA VAL A 43 9.46 7.31 12.62
C VAL A 43 10.88 7.46 12.08
N THR A 44 11.76 8.08 12.86
CA THR A 44 13.16 8.35 12.47
C THR A 44 14.16 7.41 13.12
N LYS A 45 13.82 6.83 14.27
CA LYS A 45 14.69 5.93 15.04
C LYS A 45 13.86 4.89 15.77
N ILE A 46 14.38 3.66 15.84
CA ILE A 46 13.87 2.60 16.71
C ILE A 46 15.06 2.10 17.53
N ALA A 47 14.88 1.99 18.85
CA ALA A 47 15.87 1.46 19.77
C ALA A 47 15.28 0.32 20.60
N MET A 48 16.06 -0.75 20.74
CA MET A 48 15.81 -1.82 21.71
C MET A 48 16.46 -1.44 23.04
N LEU A 49 15.68 -1.44 24.11
CA LEU A 49 16.12 -1.16 25.47
C LEU A 49 16.02 -2.43 26.30
N ARG A 50 17.01 -2.69 27.17
CA ARG A 50 16.92 -3.70 28.23
C ARG A 50 16.82 -3.01 29.59
N TRP A 51 16.11 -3.62 30.53
CA TRP A 51 16.14 -3.17 31.92
C TRP A 51 17.44 -3.63 32.58
N ASP A 52 18.23 -2.68 33.06
CA ASP A 52 19.43 -2.91 33.86
C ASP A 52 19.02 -2.96 35.35
N THR A 53 19.22 -4.11 35.97
CA THR A 53 18.86 -4.34 37.37
C THR A 53 19.83 -3.69 38.35
N ASP A 54 21.05 -3.41 37.94
CA ASP A 54 22.08 -2.83 38.79
C ASP A 54 21.88 -1.32 38.91
N THR A 55 21.50 -0.68 37.80
CA THR A 55 21.21 0.77 37.75
C THR A 55 19.73 1.11 37.87
N LEU A 56 18.85 0.11 37.92
CA LEU A 56 17.38 0.26 37.93
C LEU A 56 16.89 1.20 36.81
N SER A 57 17.43 1.02 35.61
CA SER A 57 17.18 1.91 34.48
C SER A 57 17.05 1.16 33.15
N TRP A 58 16.42 1.79 32.16
CA TRP A 58 16.40 1.27 30.79
C TRP A 58 17.67 1.68 30.06
N VAL A 59 18.50 0.70 29.67
CA VAL A 59 19.73 0.94 28.91
C VAL A 59 19.55 0.47 27.47
N LYS A 60 20.16 1.19 26.52
CA LYS A 60 20.18 0.76 25.12
C LYS A 60 20.91 -0.57 25.02
N PHE A 61 20.38 -1.45 24.17
CA PHE A 61 21.10 -2.66 23.77
C PHE A 61 22.29 -2.22 22.90
N SER A 62 23.41 -1.86 23.54
CA SER A 62 24.70 -1.73 22.85
C SER A 62 25.30 -3.12 22.80
N GLY A 63 25.24 -3.78 21.65
CA GLY A 63 26.02 -5.00 21.46
C GLY A 63 27.49 -4.65 21.65
N ASP A 64 28.08 -5.13 22.75
CA ASP A 64 29.52 -5.30 22.83
C ASP A 64 29.91 -6.34 21.77
N SER A 65 30.83 -5.96 20.91
CA SER A 65 31.17 -6.65 19.66
C SER A 65 31.90 -7.99 19.86
N SER A 66 31.71 -8.68 20.98
CA SER A 66 32.34 -9.96 21.31
C SER A 66 31.37 -11.14 21.14
N GLY A 67 30.72 -11.25 19.97
CA GLY A 67 30.18 -12.54 19.50
C GLY A 67 28.77 -12.54 18.88
N ILE A 68 28.00 -11.46 18.97
CA ILE A 68 26.67 -11.34 18.32
C ILE A 68 26.52 -9.97 17.65
N ALA A 69 27.57 -9.54 16.93
CA ALA A 69 27.58 -8.27 16.20
C ALA A 69 27.74 -8.55 14.71
N ALA A 70 26.63 -8.88 14.05
CA ALA A 70 26.58 -8.83 12.58
C ALA A 70 25.18 -8.60 11.99
N ASP A 71 24.10 -8.53 12.78
CA ASP A 71 22.79 -8.31 12.16
C ASP A 71 21.81 -7.48 13.00
N VAL A 72 22.33 -6.46 13.70
CA VAL A 72 21.55 -5.22 13.77
C VAL A 72 21.93 -4.45 12.52
N THR A 73 21.43 -4.92 11.38
CA THR A 73 21.25 -4.06 10.23
C THR A 73 20.33 -2.96 10.75
N VAL A 74 20.92 -1.79 11.03
CA VAL A 74 20.17 -0.55 11.00
C VAL A 74 19.55 -0.58 9.61
N LEU A 75 18.29 -1.00 9.52
CA LEU A 75 17.48 -0.79 8.34
C LEU A 75 17.44 0.72 8.25
N ASN A 76 18.40 1.25 7.51
CA ASN A 76 18.41 2.62 7.07
C ASN A 76 17.24 2.64 6.11
N TRP A 77 16.04 2.81 6.67
CA TRP A 77 14.83 2.95 5.91
C TRP A 77 15.15 4.12 4.98
N PRO A 78 15.29 3.89 3.67
CA PRO A 78 15.67 4.98 2.78
C PRO A 78 14.64 6.07 3.03
N ALA A 79 15.10 7.31 3.25
CA ALA A 79 14.23 8.46 3.42
C ALA A 79 13.23 8.63 2.24
N SER A 80 13.41 7.86 1.15
CA SER A 80 12.43 7.63 0.11
C SER A 80 11.62 6.34 0.33
N LEU A 81 10.94 6.20 1.46
CA LEU A 81 9.56 5.75 1.39
C LEU A 81 8.68 6.99 1.49
N THR A 82 8.99 7.98 0.65
CA THR A 82 7.97 8.85 0.07
C THR A 82 6.98 7.89 -0.57
N GLY A 83 5.97 7.47 0.19
CA GLY A 83 4.86 6.68 -0.32
C GLY A 83 4.48 7.32 -1.63
N ALA A 84 4.52 6.55 -2.73
CA ALA A 84 4.37 7.05 -4.09
C ALA A 84 3.27 8.11 -4.05
N ALA A 85 3.68 9.37 -4.10
CA ALA A 85 2.73 10.45 -3.98
C ALA A 85 1.88 10.29 -5.23
N ILE A 86 0.67 9.73 -5.06
CA ILE A 86 -0.33 9.78 -6.10
C ILE A 86 -0.51 11.27 -6.29
N ASN A 87 0.11 11.79 -7.34
CA ASN A 87 0.03 13.19 -7.70
C ASN A 87 -1.46 13.58 -7.66
N THR A 88 -1.71 14.80 -7.22
CA THR A 88 -3.05 15.24 -6.82
C THR A 88 -4.00 15.48 -8.00
N SER A 89 -3.60 15.11 -9.22
CA SER A 89 -4.41 15.33 -10.41
C SER A 89 -5.28 14.11 -10.68
N TYR A 90 -6.58 14.35 -10.80
CA TYR A 90 -7.52 13.31 -11.20
C TYR A 90 -8.51 13.85 -12.22
N VAL A 91 -8.91 13.00 -13.15
CA VAL A 91 -10.03 13.26 -14.06
C VAL A 91 -11.01 12.11 -13.99
N SER A 92 -12.31 12.40 -14.14
CA SER A 92 -13.35 11.38 -14.16
C SER A 92 -14.34 11.63 -15.28
N GLY A 93 -14.91 10.55 -15.80
CA GLY A 93 -15.89 10.59 -16.88
C GLY A 93 -16.61 9.26 -17.04
N THR A 94 -17.57 9.23 -17.95
CA THR A 94 -18.23 7.99 -18.35
C THR A 94 -17.91 7.70 -19.81
N ILE A 95 -17.79 6.41 -20.13
CA ILE A 95 -17.66 5.95 -21.52
C ILE A 95 -18.68 4.83 -21.77
N THR A 96 -19.09 4.69 -23.03
CA THR A 96 -19.96 3.59 -23.47
C THR A 96 -19.10 2.49 -24.05
N VAL A 97 -19.15 1.31 -23.45
CA VAL A 97 -18.47 0.09 -23.90
C VAL A 97 -19.44 -0.72 -24.73
N GLY A 98 -19.03 -1.10 -25.94
CA GLY A 98 -19.79 -1.95 -26.85
C GLY A 98 -19.10 -3.29 -27.11
N THR A 99 -19.40 -3.89 -28.25
CA THR A 99 -18.77 -5.15 -28.71
C THR A 99 -17.43 -4.94 -29.42
N SER A 100 -17.02 -3.70 -29.64
CA SER A 100 -15.68 -3.34 -30.08
C SER A 100 -14.90 -2.80 -28.89
N GLU A 101 -13.61 -3.13 -28.81
CA GLU A 101 -12.77 -2.65 -27.74
C GLU A 101 -12.67 -1.10 -27.76
N ILE A 102 -12.68 -0.50 -26.58
CA ILE A 102 -12.51 0.94 -26.38
C ILE A 102 -11.52 1.17 -25.25
N GLU A 103 -10.63 2.13 -25.41
CA GLU A 103 -9.66 2.47 -24.36
C GLU A 103 -10.37 3.08 -23.13
N ALA A 104 -10.02 2.60 -21.93
CA ALA A 104 -10.44 3.13 -20.65
C ALA A 104 -9.69 4.43 -20.35
N LYS A 105 -10.25 5.55 -20.81
CA LYS A 105 -9.73 6.92 -20.62
C LYS A 105 -10.86 7.93 -20.53
N VAL A 106 -10.56 9.11 -19.99
CA VAL A 106 -11.47 10.25 -19.91
C VAL A 106 -11.17 11.20 -21.08
N GLY A 107 -12.13 11.39 -21.98
CA GLY A 107 -11.98 12.28 -23.13
C GLY A 107 -11.22 11.64 -24.30
N GLY A 108 -10.47 12.45 -25.08
CA GLY A 108 -9.81 12.00 -26.30
C GLY A 108 -8.51 11.20 -26.08
N SER A 109 -7.83 11.42 -24.96
CA SER A 109 -6.52 10.84 -24.64
C SER A 109 -6.44 10.49 -23.16
N ALA A 110 -5.68 9.44 -22.81
CA ALA A 110 -5.42 9.10 -21.42
C ALA A 110 -4.71 10.25 -20.70
N LEU A 111 -4.95 10.39 -19.40
CA LEU A 111 -4.32 11.41 -18.58
C LEU A 111 -2.78 11.23 -18.63
N THR A 112 -2.06 12.31 -18.97
CA THR A 112 -0.60 12.27 -19.01
C THR A 112 -0.04 12.00 -17.62
N GLY A 113 0.83 10.99 -17.49
CA GLY A 113 1.40 10.61 -16.20
C GLY A 113 0.55 9.64 -15.38
N ARG A 114 -0.57 9.13 -15.92
CA ARG A 114 -1.48 8.20 -15.22
C ARG A 114 -0.74 7.05 -14.54
N GLN A 115 -1.03 6.85 -13.26
CA GLN A 115 -0.47 5.81 -12.39
C GLN A 115 -1.52 4.83 -11.88
N LEU A 116 -2.77 5.31 -11.73
CA LEU A 116 -3.90 4.53 -11.25
C LEU A 116 -5.13 4.79 -12.13
N LEU A 117 -5.89 3.72 -12.37
CA LEU A 117 -7.14 3.74 -13.12
C LEU A 117 -8.23 3.04 -12.29
N SER A 118 -9.30 3.76 -11.94
CA SER A 118 -10.54 3.15 -11.43
C SER A 118 -11.53 2.96 -12.58
N ILE A 119 -12.16 1.78 -12.62
CA ILE A 119 -13.18 1.41 -13.59
C ILE A 119 -14.38 0.81 -12.84
N GLU A 120 -15.51 1.50 -12.88
CA GLU A 120 -16.77 1.04 -12.31
C GLU A 120 -17.73 0.62 -13.43
N ASN A 121 -18.09 -0.67 -13.45
CA ASN A 121 -19.09 -1.22 -14.35
C ASN A 121 -20.50 -0.85 -13.87
N GLN A 122 -21.14 0.14 -14.50
CA GLN A 122 -22.48 0.58 -14.12
C GLN A 122 -23.60 -0.25 -14.76
N THR A 123 -23.25 -1.37 -15.39
CA THR A 123 -24.21 -2.20 -16.13
C THR A 123 -24.66 -3.41 -15.30
N GLY A 124 -25.73 -4.06 -15.75
CA GLY A 124 -26.20 -5.34 -15.20
C GLY A 124 -25.54 -6.57 -15.84
N ALA A 125 -24.47 -6.39 -16.63
CA ALA A 125 -23.75 -7.46 -17.30
C ALA A 125 -22.24 -7.28 -17.12
N ASP A 126 -21.48 -8.33 -17.41
CA ASP A 126 -20.03 -8.29 -17.28
C ASP A 126 -19.39 -7.45 -18.40
N ILE A 127 -18.28 -6.80 -18.04
CA ILE A 127 -17.36 -6.13 -18.96
C ILE A 127 -16.00 -6.81 -18.84
N PHE A 128 -15.29 -6.94 -19.95
CA PHE A 128 -13.96 -7.53 -20.00
C PHE A 128 -12.93 -6.44 -20.23
N TYR A 129 -11.78 -6.53 -19.56
CA TYR A 129 -10.67 -5.59 -19.71
C TYR A 129 -9.35 -6.29 -20.00
N GLY A 130 -8.45 -5.60 -20.69
CA GLY A 130 -7.14 -6.14 -21.06
C GLY A 130 -6.29 -5.13 -21.86
N PRO A 131 -5.16 -5.57 -22.44
CA PRO A 131 -4.40 -4.76 -23.38
C PRO A 131 -5.17 -4.58 -24.71
N THR A 132 -4.60 -3.84 -25.67
CA THR A 132 -5.11 -3.77 -27.05
C THR A 132 -5.29 -5.16 -27.65
N GLY A 133 -6.40 -5.36 -28.38
CA GLY A 133 -6.83 -6.65 -28.90
C GLY A 133 -7.60 -7.51 -27.89
N VAL A 134 -8.13 -6.93 -26.81
CA VAL A 134 -8.88 -7.69 -25.81
C VAL A 134 -10.17 -8.25 -26.40
N THR A 135 -10.46 -9.50 -26.08
CA THR A 135 -11.73 -10.16 -26.40
C THR A 135 -12.40 -10.65 -25.13
N THR A 136 -13.64 -11.12 -25.24
CA THR A 136 -14.37 -11.74 -24.12
C THR A 136 -13.74 -13.04 -23.61
N SER A 137 -12.86 -13.67 -24.38
CA SER A 137 -12.16 -14.90 -23.99
C SER A 137 -10.75 -14.65 -23.47
N THR A 138 -10.16 -13.48 -23.73
CA THR A 138 -8.79 -13.13 -23.30
C THR A 138 -8.76 -12.08 -22.19
N GLY A 139 -9.84 -11.32 -22.01
CA GLY A 139 -9.93 -10.27 -21.01
C GLY A 139 -10.23 -10.80 -19.61
N HIS A 140 -9.87 -10.00 -18.61
CA HIS A 140 -10.30 -10.17 -17.23
C HIS A 140 -11.70 -9.58 -17.02
N THR A 141 -12.50 -10.22 -16.18
CA THR A 141 -13.89 -9.79 -15.95
C THR A 141 -13.97 -8.69 -14.89
N ILE A 142 -14.74 -7.64 -15.19
CA ILE A 142 -15.34 -6.70 -14.25
C ILE A 142 -16.81 -7.09 -14.14
N ALA A 143 -17.20 -7.70 -13.02
CA ALA A 143 -18.57 -8.17 -12.85
C ALA A 143 -19.56 -6.99 -12.91
N ALA A 144 -20.82 -7.31 -13.19
CA ALA A 144 -21.90 -6.32 -13.10
C ALA A 144 -21.86 -5.55 -11.77
N ARG A 145 -21.91 -4.22 -11.82
CA ARG A 145 -21.88 -3.32 -10.63
C ARG A 145 -20.59 -3.34 -9.82
N GLN A 146 -19.50 -3.90 -10.35
CA GLN A 146 -18.21 -3.93 -9.68
C GLN A 146 -17.35 -2.71 -10.05
N GLU A 147 -16.56 -2.25 -9.08
CA GLU A 147 -15.44 -1.34 -9.28
C GLU A 147 -14.12 -2.08 -9.12
N ILE A 148 -13.14 -1.76 -9.96
CA ILE A 148 -11.77 -2.25 -9.87
C ILE A 148 -10.77 -1.09 -9.93
N PHE A 149 -9.60 -1.30 -9.32
CA PHE A 149 -8.48 -0.38 -9.33
C PHE A 149 -7.28 -1.06 -9.98
N LEU A 150 -6.70 -0.43 -10.99
CA LEU A 150 -5.55 -0.92 -11.74
C LEU A 150 -4.39 0.05 -11.60
N SER A 151 -3.24 -0.46 -11.16
CA SER A 151 -1.98 0.27 -11.32
C SER A 151 -1.57 0.17 -12.79
N VAL A 152 -1.46 1.32 -13.45
CA VAL A 152 -1.14 1.42 -14.87
C VAL A 152 0.03 2.37 -15.06
N GLY A 153 0.95 2.03 -15.97
CA GLY A 153 2.01 2.95 -16.36
C GLY A 153 1.48 4.09 -17.25
N PRO A 154 2.24 5.19 -17.40
CA PRO A 154 1.80 6.39 -18.13
C PRO A 154 1.55 6.15 -19.62
N SER A 155 2.03 5.04 -20.17
CA SER A 155 1.89 4.64 -21.57
C SER A 155 1.12 3.33 -21.76
N ILE A 156 0.56 2.74 -20.68
CA ILE A 156 -0.17 1.48 -20.77
C ILE A 156 -1.64 1.78 -21.06
N GLY A 157 -2.09 1.37 -22.25
CA GLY A 157 -3.50 1.37 -22.63
C GLY A 157 -4.23 0.18 -22.03
N VAL A 158 -5.37 0.44 -21.38
CA VAL A 158 -6.31 -0.59 -20.91
C VAL A 158 -7.55 -0.45 -21.77
N PHE A 159 -8.04 -1.55 -22.34
CA PHE A 159 -9.16 -1.58 -23.26
C PHE A 159 -10.30 -2.39 -22.63
N LEU A 160 -11.53 -1.97 -22.91
CA LEU A 160 -12.77 -2.56 -22.42
C LEU A 160 -13.60 -3.09 -23.58
N ILE A 161 -14.22 -4.25 -23.39
CA ILE A 161 -15.13 -4.85 -24.36
C ILE A 161 -16.29 -5.53 -23.62
N LYS A 162 -17.47 -5.55 -24.24
CA LYS A 162 -18.65 -6.25 -23.77
C LYS A 162 -19.05 -7.34 -24.74
N ALA A 163 -19.54 -8.48 -24.24
CA ALA A 163 -19.93 -9.60 -25.09
C ALA A 163 -21.09 -9.29 -26.04
N SER A 164 -22.04 -8.47 -25.60
CA SER A 164 -23.18 -8.05 -26.41
C SER A 164 -23.75 -6.71 -25.95
N GLY A 165 -24.41 -6.01 -26.88
CA GLY A 165 -25.03 -4.71 -26.63
C GLY A 165 -24.02 -3.63 -26.25
N SER A 166 -24.49 -2.63 -25.51
CA SER A 166 -23.67 -1.55 -24.96
C SER A 166 -23.88 -1.39 -23.46
N GLY A 167 -23.01 -0.62 -22.81
CA GLY A 167 -23.09 -0.36 -21.38
C GLY A 167 -22.23 0.81 -20.95
N THR A 168 -22.61 1.46 -19.86
CA THR A 168 -21.88 2.59 -19.30
C THR A 168 -20.90 2.11 -18.23
N VAL A 169 -19.67 2.61 -18.31
CA VAL A 169 -18.67 2.52 -17.23
C VAL A 169 -18.30 3.91 -16.79
N ARG A 170 -17.96 4.07 -15.51
CA ARG A 170 -17.34 5.27 -14.98
C ARG A 170 -15.83 5.01 -14.87
N ILE A 171 -15.05 5.96 -15.38
CA ILE A 171 -13.60 5.93 -15.42
C ILE A 171 -13.07 7.05 -14.54
N GLN A 172 -12.05 6.75 -13.73
CA GLN A 172 -11.27 7.76 -13.03
C GLN A 172 -9.79 7.49 -13.26
N GLU A 173 -9.05 8.53 -13.65
CA GLU A 173 -7.61 8.47 -13.87
C GLU A 173 -6.92 9.33 -12.83
N TYR A 174 -5.86 8.80 -12.20
CA TYR A 174 -5.02 9.52 -11.25
C TYR A 174 -3.59 9.57 -11.80
N ALA A 175 -3.00 10.75 -11.84
CA ALA A 175 -1.68 11.00 -12.42
C ALA A 175 -0.88 11.97 -11.60
#